data_AF-A0A605MLI5-F1
#
_entry.id   AF-A0A605MLI5-F1
#
_cell.length_a   1.000
_cell.length_b   1.000
_cell.length_c   1.000
_cell.angle_alpha   90.00
_cell.angle_beta   90.00
_cell.angle_gamma   90.00
#
_symmetry.space_group_name_H-M   'P 1'
#
loop_
_entity.id
_entity.type
_entity.pdbx_description
1 polymer ?
#
loop_
_entity_poly.entity_id
_entity_poly.type
_entity_poly.pdbx_seq_one_letter_code
_entity_poly.pdbx_strand_id
1 'polypeptide(L)' 'MNKQQQAVLNMAGFIKSQSLTLLEKLDALDADEQAAKCEKLHELAEELQNSIQTRFEAENRTGI' A
#
# COMPACT_ATOMS: atom_id res chain seq x y z
N MET A 1 -0.58 -13.44 13.13
CA MET A 1 0.26 -13.32 11.93
C MET A 1 1.65 -13.85 12.24
N ASN A 2 2.24 -14.60 11.33
CA ASN A 2 3.65 -15.00 11.43
C ASN A 2 4.59 -13.87 10.96
N LYS A 3 5.90 -14.03 11.17
CA LYS A 3 6.91 -13.00 10.81
C LYS A 3 6.95 -12.67 9.32
N GLN A 4 6.71 -13.65 8.44
CA GLN A 4 6.70 -13.44 6.99
C GLN A 4 5.46 -12.65 6.55
N GLN A 5 4.28 -13.01 7.07
CA GLN A 5 3.04 -12.26 6.86
C GLN A 5 3.18 -10.81 7.30
N GLN A 6 3.76 -10.58 8.48
CA GLN A 6 4.01 -9.22 8.98
C GLN A 6 4.97 -8.45 8.07
N ALA A 7 6.03 -9.09 7.57
CA ALA A 7 6.98 -8.44 6.66
C ALA A 7 6.30 -8.01 5.34
N VAL A 8 5.45 -8.87 4.76
CA VAL A 8 4.68 -8.55 3.55
C VAL A 8 3.72 -7.39 3.79
N LEU A 9 3.00 -7.39 4.91
CA LEU A 9 2.10 -6.31 5.28
C LEU A 9 2.85 -4.98 5.49
N ASN A 10 4.01 -5.03 6.15
CA ASN A 10 4.86 -3.85 6.34
C ASN A 10 5.35 -3.28 5.00
N MET A 11 5.72 -4.13 4.04
CA MET A 11 6.10 -3.69 2.70
C MET A 11 4.93 -3.04 1.96
N ALA A 12 3.72 -3.60 2.04
CA ALA A 12 2.53 -3.00 1.44
C ALA A 12 2.23 -1.62 2.04
N GLY A 13 2.27 -1.49 3.37
CA GLY A 13 2.11 -0.21 4.06
C GLY A 13 3.20 0.81 3.72
N PHE A 14 4.44 0.36 3.52
CA PHE A 14 5.53 1.21 3.07
C PHE A 14 5.27 1.75 1.65
N ILE A 15 4.85 0.90 0.70
CA ILE A 15 4.53 1.31 -0.67
C ILE A 15 3.40 2.35 -0.67
N LYS A 16 2.31 2.11 0.08
CA LYS A 16 1.22 3.08 0.25
C LYS A 16 1.72 4.43 0.80
N SER A 17 2.60 4.40 1.80
CA SER A 17 3.14 5.63 2.39
C SER A 17 4.05 6.38 1.41
N GLN A 18 4.86 5.64 0.64
CA GLN A 18 5.75 6.21 -0.37
C GLN A 18 5.00 6.77 -1.58
N SER A 19 3.88 6.17 -2.00
CA SER A 19 3.06 6.74 -3.08
C SER A 19 2.45 8.09 -2.68
N LEU A 20 2.07 8.29 -1.41
CA LEU A 20 1.62 9.60 -0.93
C LEU A 20 2.77 10.62 -0.90
N THR A 21 3.94 10.23 -0.38
CA THR A 21 5.13 11.09 -0.39
C THR A 21 5.57 11.47 -1.81
N LEU A 22 5.42 10.56 -2.78
CA LEU A 22 5.71 10.83 -4.17
C LEU A 22 4.68 11.80 -4.77
N LEU A 23 3.38 11.63 -4.47
CA LEU A 23 2.32 12.52 -4.92
C LEU A 23 2.58 13.96 -4.47
N GLU A 24 2.89 14.19 -3.19
CA GLU A 24 3.23 15.52 -2.66
C GLU A 24 4.42 16.17 -3.41
N LYS A 25 5.41 15.37 -3.82
CA LYS A 25 6.56 15.85 -4.59
C LYS A 25 6.22 16.17 -6.03
N LEU A 26 5.30 15.41 -6.64
CA LEU A 26 4.83 15.64 -8.00
C LEU A 26 3.97 16.90 -8.07
N ASP A 27 3.08 17.09 -7.09
CA ASP A 27 2.28 18.31 -6.94
C ASP A 27 3.17 19.54 -6.79
N ALA A 28 4.22 19.46 -5.97
CA ALA A 28 5.18 20.56 -5.80
C ALA A 28 6.01 20.89 -7.05
N LEU A 29 5.98 20.04 -8.08
CA LEU A 29 6.69 20.20 -9.35
C LEU A 29 5.73 20.53 -10.52
N ASP A 30 4.45 20.76 -10.24
CA ASP A 30 3.39 20.95 -11.26
C ASP A 30 3.34 19.79 -12.29
N ALA A 31 3.64 18.57 -11.84
CA ALA A 31 3.70 17.37 -12.68
C ALA A 31 2.35 16.64 -12.74
N ASP A 32 1.30 17.33 -13.20
CA ASP A 32 -0.11 16.91 -13.10
C ASP A 32 -0.40 15.50 -13.64
N GLU A 33 0.15 15.13 -14.79
CA GLU A 33 -0.09 13.82 -15.39
C GLU A 33 0.51 12.68 -14.54
N GLN A 34 1.67 12.93 -13.95
CA GLN A 34 2.36 12.00 -13.07
C GLN A 34 1.66 11.95 -11.70
N ALA A 35 1.20 13.09 -11.17
CA ALA A 35 0.40 13.17 -9.95
C ALA A 35 -0.86 12.31 -10.07
N ALA A 36 -1.61 12.45 -11.17
CA ALA A 36 -2.79 11.61 -11.45
C ALA A 36 -2.47 10.11 -11.58
N LYS A 37 -1.28 9.74 -12.08
CA LYS A 37 -0.81 8.34 -12.07
C LYS A 37 -0.44 7.89 -10.66
N CYS A 38 0.13 8.77 -9.85
CA CYS A 38 0.55 8.50 -8.48
C CYS A 38 -0.65 8.34 -7.53
N GLU A 39 -1.73 9.09 -7.74
CA GLU A 39 -3.02 8.88 -7.06
C GLU A 39 -3.55 7.47 -7.30
N LYS A 40 -3.63 7.03 -8.56
CA LYS A 40 -4.04 5.65 -8.89
C LYS A 40 -3.12 4.59 -8.29
N LEU A 41 -1.81 4.87 -8.25
CA LEU A 41 -0.84 4.00 -7.57
C LEU A 41 -1.12 3.94 -6.05
N HIS A 42 -1.50 5.05 -5.43
CA HIS A 42 -1.86 5.10 -4.02
C HIS A 42 -3.12 4.29 -3.71
N GLU A 43 -4.18 4.46 -4.51
CA GLU A 43 -5.41 3.67 -4.40
C GLU A 43 -5.13 2.16 -4.49
N LEU A 44 -4.37 1.73 -5.52
CA LEU A 44 -3.99 0.33 -5.69
C LEU A 44 -3.12 -0.19 -4.53
N ALA A 45 -2.23 0.64 -3.99
CA ALA A 45 -1.39 0.26 -2.84
C ALA A 45 -2.24 0.09 -1.56
N GLU A 46 -3.25 0.93 -1.35
CA GLU A 46 -4.20 0.81 -0.25
C GLU A 46 -5.07 -0.45 -0.39
N GLU A 47 -5.64 -0.70 -1.58
CA GLU A 47 -6.40 -1.92 -1.85
C GLU A 47 -5.56 -3.17 -1.62
N LEU A 48 -4.31 -3.18 -2.10
CA LEU A 48 -3.38 -4.28 -1.90
C LEU A 48 -3.09 -4.50 -0.41
N GLN A 49 -2.81 -3.45 0.35
CA GLN A 49 -2.58 -3.54 1.79
C GLN A 49 -3.80 -4.11 2.52
N ASN A 50 -5.00 -3.62 2.21
CA ASN A 50 -6.25 -4.08 2.81
C ASN A 50 -6.56 -5.56 2.47
N SER A 51 -6.29 -5.96 1.23
CA SER A 51 -6.44 -7.35 0.76
C SER A 51 -5.47 -8.29 1.49
N ILE A 52 -4.20 -7.90 1.61
CA ILE A 52 -3.18 -8.66 2.36
C ILE A 52 -3.57 -8.79 3.84
N GLN A 53 -3.99 -7.69 4.48
CA GLN A 53 -4.44 -7.67 5.87
C GLN A 53 -5.60 -8.64 6.07
N THR A 54 -6.64 -8.51 5.25
CA THR A 54 -7.85 -9.34 5.34
C THR A 54 -7.53 -10.82 5.18
N ARG A 55 -6.70 -11.16 4.19
CA ARG A 55 -6.25 -12.53 3.94
C ARG A 55 -5.51 -13.11 5.14
N PHE A 56 -4.52 -12.39 5.67
CA PHE A 56 -3.72 -12.89 6.78
C PHE A 56 -4.53 -12.97 8.07
N GLU A 57 -5.46 -12.04 8.33
CA GLU A 57 -6.40 -12.16 9.45
C GLU A 57 -7.26 -13.42 9.35
N ALA A 58 -7.77 -13.74 8.15
CA ALA A 58 -8.56 -14.94 7.92
C ALA A 58 -7.73 -16.22 8.19
N GLU A 59 -6.51 -16.31 7.63
CA GLU A 59 -5.59 -17.44 7.85
C GLU A 59 -5.29 -17.64 9.36
N ASN A 60 -5.05 -16.55 10.09
CA ASN A 60 -4.80 -16.60 11.53
C ASN A 60 -6.03 -17.01 12.37
N ARG A 61 -7.25 -16.66 11.93
CA ARG A 61 -8.49 -17.09 12.60
C ARG A 61 -8.80 -18.56 12.34
N THR A 62 -8.47 -19.07 11.16
CA THR A 62 -8.72 -20.48 10.79
C THR A 62 -7.64 -21.43 11.29
N GLY A 63 -6.53 -20.92 11.85
CA GLY A 63 -5.43 -21.74 12.38
C GLY A 63 -4.68 -22.53 11.31
N ILE A 64 -4.76 -22.08 10.05
CA ILE A 64 -4.06 -22.65 8.89
C ILE A 64 -2.68 -22.01 8.79
#